data_AF-A0A059AWL1-F1
#
_entry.id   AF-A0A059AWL1-F1
#
_cell.length_a   1.000
_cell.length_b   1.000
_cell.length_c   1.000
_cell.angle_alpha   90.00
_cell.angle_beta   90.00
_cell.angle_gamma   90.00
#
_symmetry.space_group_name_H-M   'P 1'
#
loop_
_entity.id
_entity.type
_entity.pdbx_description
1 polymer ?
#
loop_
_entity_poly.entity_id
_entity_poly.type
_entity_poly.pdbx_seq_one_letter_code
_entity_poly.pdbx_strand_id
1 'polypeptide(L)' 'MAENNDSGIGQIPMLDGFENSYGGFTVEVKERMDADVFAPLFRASTSSWKLQ' A
#
# COMPACT_ATOMS: atom_id res chain seq x y z
N MET A 1 8.07 -26.93 -9.13
CA MET A 1 8.06 -25.79 -10.05
C MET A 1 7.16 -24.73 -9.43
N ALA A 2 7.73 -23.61 -8.94
CA ALA A 2 6.93 -22.46 -8.54
C ALA A 2 6.91 -21.50 -9.73
N GLU A 3 5.72 -21.23 -10.24
CA GLU A 3 5.48 -20.42 -11.42
C GLU A 3 5.93 -18.98 -11.16
N ASN A 4 6.97 -18.57 -11.90
CA ASN A 4 7.46 -17.22 -11.98
C ASN A 4 6.44 -16.39 -12.78
N ASN A 5 5.51 -15.74 -12.08
CA ASN A 5 4.69 -14.68 -12.67
C ASN A 5 5.50 -13.38 -12.66
N ASP A 6 6.40 -13.28 -13.64
CA ASP A 6 7.08 -12.07 -14.09
C ASP A 6 6.05 -11.09 -14.67
N SER A 7 5.28 -10.46 -13.79
CA SER A 7 4.65 -9.18 -14.08
C SER A 7 5.60 -8.13 -13.52
N GLY A 8 6.47 -7.55 -14.35
CA GLY A 8 7.49 -6.55 -13.98
C GLY A 8 6.96 -5.21 -13.43
N ILE A 9 5.83 -5.23 -12.73
CA ILE A 9 5.36 -4.17 -11.86
C ILE A 9 5.78 -4.60 -10.46
N GLY A 10 6.95 -4.18 -10.02
CA GLY A 10 7.37 -4.39 -8.63
C GLY A 10 6.24 -3.91 -7.73
N GLN A 11 5.67 -4.81 -6.93
CA GLN A 11 4.62 -4.45 -5.97
C GLN A 11 5.16 -3.28 -5.16
N ILE A 12 4.60 -2.09 -5.40
CA ILE A 12 5.01 -0.93 -4.62
C ILE A 12 4.61 -1.26 -3.20
N PRO A 13 5.55 -1.25 -2.24
CA PRO A 13 5.19 -1.48 -0.85
C PRO A 13 4.08 -0.47 -0.49
N MET A 14 2.94 -1.00 -0.06
CA MET A 14 1.78 -0.23 0.34
C MET A 14 1.59 -0.37 1.83
N LEU A 15 0.96 0.63 2.43
CA LEU A 15 0.57 0.56 3.82
C LEU A 15 -0.54 -0.47 3.96
N ASP A 16 -0.40 -1.34 4.96
CA ASP A 16 -1.45 -2.29 5.32
C ASP A 16 -2.66 -1.51 5.84
N GLY A 17 -3.74 -1.58 5.10
CA GLY A 17 -4.94 -0.79 5.34
C GLY A 17 -6.17 -1.53 4.85
N PHE A 18 -7.28 -1.33 5.56
CA PHE A 18 -8.55 -1.95 5.23
C PHE A 18 -9.58 -0.89 4.84
N GLU A 19 -10.39 -1.23 3.84
CA GLU A 19 -11.54 -0.43 3.45
C GLU A 19 -12.68 -0.65 4.46
N ASN A 20 -13.28 0.44 4.91
CA ASN A 20 -14.49 0.40 5.73
C ASN A 20 -15.74 0.35 4.84
N SER A 21 -16.90 0.06 5.45
CA SER A 21 -18.17 -0.07 4.72
C SER A 21 -18.66 1.22 4.03
N TYR A 22 -17.97 2.34 4.22
CA TYR A 22 -18.28 3.65 3.63
C TYR A 22 -17.28 4.06 2.54
N GLY A 23 -16.38 3.16 2.10
CA GLY A 23 -15.36 3.44 1.09
C GLY A 23 -14.15 4.24 1.60
N GLY A 24 -14.02 4.40 2.91
CA GLY A 24 -12.85 5.00 3.53
C GLY A 24 -11.78 3.96 3.84
N PHE A 25 -10.51 4.29 3.64
CA PHE A 25 -9.39 3.43 4.02
C PHE A 25 -8.85 3.80 5.39
N THR A 26 -8.69 2.80 6.25
CA THR A 26 -8.05 2.94 7.56
C THR A 26 -6.68 2.27 7.52
N VAL A 27 -5.64 3.02 7.91
CA VAL A 27 -4.26 2.52 8.02
C VAL A 27 -3.82 2.57 9.46
N GLU A 28 -3.28 1.46 9.95
CA GLU A 28 -2.73 1.39 11.30
C GLU A 28 -1.20 1.21 11.24
N VAL A 29 -0.46 2.22 11.65
CA VAL A 29 1.01 2.18 11.69
C VAL A 29 1.45 1.69 13.07
N LYS A 30 1.76 0.40 13.19
CA LYS A 30 2.14 -0.24 14.46
C LYS A 30 3.62 -0.10 14.78
N GLU A 31 4.46 -0.01 13.77
CA GLU A 31 5.91 0.06 13.90
C GLU A 31 6.42 1.48 13.69
N ARG A 32 7.51 1.84 14.38
CA ARG A 32 8.17 3.13 14.14
C ARG A 32 8.69 3.15 12.71
N MET A 33 8.14 4.07 11.93
CA MET A 33 8.53 4.29 10.55
C MET A 33 9.06 5.71 10.41
N ASP A 34 10.17 5.85 9.69
CA ASP A 34 10.71 7.15 9.35
C ASP A 34 9.77 7.91 8.40
N ALA A 35 9.66 9.23 8.56
CA ALA A 35 8.76 10.04 7.76
C ALA A 35 9.12 10.03 6.27
N ASP A 36 10.42 9.97 5.94
CA ASP A 36 10.90 9.91 4.56
C ASP A 36 10.62 8.55 3.90
N VAL A 37 10.40 7.51 4.72
CA VAL A 37 9.93 6.20 4.25
C VAL A 37 8.41 6.16 4.17
N PHE A 38 7.70 6.73 5.16
CA PHE A 38 6.24 6.73 5.22
C PHE A 38 5.60 7.56 4.08
N ALA A 39 6.12 8.76 3.82
CA ALA A 39 5.54 9.68 2.83
C ALA A 39 5.41 9.07 1.41
N PRO A 40 6.45 8.44 0.82
CA PRO A 40 6.31 7.80 -0.49
C PRO A 40 5.38 6.58 -0.46
N LEU A 41 5.38 5.78 0.62
CA LEU A 41 4.47 4.64 0.79
C LEU A 41 3.01 5.09 0.85
N PHE A 42 2.72 6.15 1.60
CA PHE A 42 1.38 6.73 1.70
C PHE A 42 0.91 7.30 0.37
N ARG A 43 1.79 8.00 -0.36
CA ARG A 43 1.48 8.52 -1.70
C ARG A 43 1.17 7.42 -2.70
N ALA A 44 1.96 6.34 -2.70
CA ALA A 44 1.68 5.17 -3.53
C ALA A 44 0.34 4.52 -3.15
N SER A 45 0.11 4.34 -1.86
CA SER A 45 -1.10 3.68 -1.34
C SER A 45 -2.38 4.44 -1.70
N THR A 46 -2.39 5.76 -1.47
CA THR A 46 -3.53 6.62 -1.82
C THR A 46 -3.77 6.72 -3.33
N SER A 47 -2.72 6.64 -4.14
CA SER A 47 -2.87 6.59 -5.60
C SER A 47 -3.53 5.27 -6.03
N SER A 48 -3.18 4.15 -5.39
CA SER A 48 -3.82 2.86 -5.66
C SER A 48 -5.28 2.82 -5.21
N TRP A 49 -5.61 3.34 -4.02
CA TRP A 49 -6.99 3.35 -3.53
C TRP A 49 -7.92 4.26 -4.35
N LYS A 50 -7.39 5.31 -4.97
CA LYS A 50 -8.17 6.16 -5.89
C LYS A 50 -8.50 5.50 -7.23
N LEU A 51 -7.77 4.45 -7.61
CA LEU A 51 -7.97 3.73 -8.86
C LEU A 51 -8.94 2.55 -8.70
N GLN A 52 -9.31 2.19 -7.47
CA GLN A 52 -10.40 1.25 -7.16
C GLN A 52 -11.75 1.94 -7.25
#